data_AF-A0A6L4ZNN8-F1
#
_entry.id   AF-A0A6L4ZNN8-F1
#
_cell.length_a   1.000
_cell.length_b   1.000
_cell.length_c   1.000
_cell.angle_alpha   90.00
_cell.angle_beta   90.00
_cell.angle_gamma   90.00
#
_symmetry.space_group_name_H-M   'P 1'
#
loop_
_entity.id
_entity.type
_entity.pdbx_description
1 polymer ?
#
loop_
_entity_poly.entity_id
_entity_poly.type
_entity_poly.pdbx_seq_one_letter_code
_entity_poly.pdbx_strand_id
1 'polypeptide(L)'
;MAVFEQKYKPYTDELTPSWSRFLVLPRYAYQEIFQSRLFLALFVTCFVYPLACMLIVYLHHNATALAMLQIPIDKIIPIDLDFFYYFVVVQSTFGFFITMFIGPTLVAQDVNNNGLALYLCRPFSRFEYILGKMSVLLTLLSLITWLPGMLVFFLQSYLEGMSWLVSNIRVVGAILLGSGIWILLLALMAQAISAWVKWRVAAMGILLGIFFIPNAIAAMIKGIFQTQWGYIISTRSLMRTVLADLFNHSTRIEVPVWSAWTALLVICVICLLLLFRKVKAYEVIS
;
A
#
# COMPACT_ATOMS: atom_id res chain seq x y z
N MET A 1 29.91 23.10 29.12
CA MET A 1 28.75 23.72 29.78
C MET A 1 28.46 22.90 31.02
N ALA A 2 28.77 23.44 32.21
CA ALA A 2 28.87 22.67 33.44
C ALA A 2 27.49 22.46 34.10
N VAL A 3 27.20 21.22 34.48
CA VAL A 3 25.94 20.77 35.10
C VAL A 3 25.97 21.11 36.60
N PHE A 4 25.76 22.39 36.95
CA PHE A 4 25.71 22.83 38.36
C PHE A 4 24.34 23.30 38.83
N GLU A 5 23.41 23.57 37.92
CA GLU A 5 22.05 23.93 38.30
C GLU A 5 21.16 22.67 38.31
N GLN A 6 20.78 22.21 39.50
CA GLN A 6 19.78 21.15 39.72
C GLN A 6 18.37 21.62 39.34
N LYS A 7 18.19 22.20 38.14
CA LYS A 7 16.90 22.63 37.59
C LYS A 7 16.15 21.49 36.89
N TYR A 8 16.40 20.24 37.28
CA TYR A 8 15.61 19.12 36.78
C TYR A 8 14.23 19.17 37.45
N LYS A 9 13.24 19.64 36.70
CA LYS A 9 11.84 19.51 37.10
C LYS A 9 11.37 18.12 36.65
N PRO A 10 10.86 17.27 37.56
CA PRO A 10 10.25 16.01 37.15
C PRO A 10 9.08 16.30 36.22
N TYR A 11 8.90 15.46 35.21
CA TYR A 11 7.78 15.55 34.29
C TYR A 11 6.48 15.29 35.05
N THR A 12 5.63 16.31 35.17
CA THR A 12 4.37 16.27 35.95
C THR A 12 3.13 16.06 35.09
N ASP A 13 3.27 16.15 33.77
CA ASP A 13 2.13 16.01 32.86
C ASP A 13 1.76 14.53 32.66
N GLU A 14 0.57 14.31 32.09
CA GLU A 14 0.07 12.96 31.82
C GLU A 14 0.98 12.22 30.83
N LEU A 15 1.34 10.98 31.19
CA LEU A 15 2.10 10.10 30.33
C LEU A 15 1.26 9.67 29.13
N THR A 16 1.83 9.72 27.93
CA THR A 16 1.17 9.18 26.74
C THR A 16 0.83 7.71 26.91
N PRO A 17 -0.42 7.29 26.65
CA PRO A 17 -0.82 5.90 26.83
C PRO A 17 -0.11 5.00 25.80
N SER A 18 0.18 3.76 26.19
CA SER A 18 0.93 2.80 25.37
C SER A 18 0.29 2.56 24.00
N TRP A 19 -1.05 2.53 23.93
CA TRP A 19 -1.79 2.27 22.70
C TRP A 19 -1.68 3.39 21.65
N SER A 20 -1.36 4.63 22.02
CA SER A 20 -1.28 5.76 21.07
C SER A 20 0.14 6.29 20.88
N ARG A 21 1.09 5.92 21.75
CA ARG A 21 2.48 6.40 21.72
C ARG A 21 3.16 6.18 20.37
N PHE A 22 2.85 5.10 19.66
CA PHE A 22 3.44 4.82 18.34
C PHE A 22 3.04 5.85 17.27
N LEU A 23 1.92 6.59 17.44
CA LEU A 23 1.44 7.61 16.51
C LEU A 23 2.28 8.89 16.52
N VAL A 24 3.20 9.04 17.47
CA VAL A 24 4.16 10.15 17.47
C VAL A 24 5.11 10.06 16.26
N LEU A 25 5.53 8.85 15.90
CA LEU A 25 6.41 8.61 14.74
C LEU A 25 5.79 9.05 13.41
N PRO A 26 4.58 8.61 13.02
CA PRO A 26 3.96 9.02 11.78
C PRO A 26 3.66 10.51 11.74
N ARG A 27 3.35 11.16 12.88
CA ARG A 27 3.13 12.61 12.91
C ARG A 27 4.32 13.40 12.35
N TYR A 28 5.53 13.11 12.83
CA TYR A 28 6.73 13.78 12.34
C TYR A 28 7.10 13.33 10.93
N ALA A 29 6.91 12.04 10.61
CA ALA A 29 7.15 11.53 9.27
C ALA A 29 6.28 12.25 8.22
N TYR A 30 4.98 12.47 8.50
CA TYR A 30 4.11 13.20 7.58
C TYR A 30 4.56 14.65 7.39
N GLN A 31 4.99 15.33 8.46
CA GLN A 31 5.49 16.70 8.34
C GLN A 31 6.68 16.79 7.39
N GLU A 32 7.61 15.84 7.45
CA GLU A 32 8.76 15.77 6.54
C GLU A 32 8.35 15.38 5.11
N ILE A 33 7.49 14.36 4.97
CA ILE A 33 7.04 13.84 3.68
C ILE A 33 6.29 14.92 2.87
N PHE A 34 5.36 15.63 3.51
CA PHE A 34 4.53 16.64 2.85
C PHE A 34 5.25 17.98 2.60
N GLN A 35 6.48 18.18 3.11
CA GLN A 35 7.32 19.31 2.69
C GLN A 35 7.82 19.16 1.25
N SER A 36 7.89 17.92 0.72
CA SER A 36 8.33 17.68 -0.64
C SER A 36 7.22 17.98 -1.65
N ARG A 37 7.43 19.00 -2.51
CA ARG A 37 6.51 19.34 -3.60
C ARG A 37 6.31 18.18 -4.59
N LEU A 38 7.35 17.40 -4.83
CA LEU A 38 7.28 16.22 -5.71
C LEU A 38 6.38 15.13 -5.12
N PHE A 39 6.50 14.87 -3.82
CA PHE A 39 5.61 13.91 -3.15
C PHE A 39 4.16 14.39 -3.18
N LEU A 40 3.91 15.66 -2.85
CA LEU A 40 2.57 16.24 -2.88
C LEU A 40 1.96 16.12 -4.27
N ALA A 41 2.70 16.46 -5.33
CA ALA A 41 2.25 16.31 -6.70
C ALA A 41 1.86 14.86 -7.02
N LEU A 42 2.75 13.90 -6.70
CA LEU A 42 2.48 12.46 -6.90
C LEU A 42 1.22 12.00 -6.13
N PHE A 43 1.08 12.42 -4.87
CA PHE A 43 -0.06 12.08 -4.03
C PHE A 43 -1.37 12.65 -4.59
N VAL A 44 -1.39 13.91 -5.02
CA VAL A 44 -2.56 14.53 -5.64
C VAL A 44 -2.91 13.85 -6.96
N THR A 45 -1.91 13.48 -7.78
CA THR A 45 -2.16 12.75 -9.03
C THR A 45 -2.88 11.41 -8.80
N CYS A 46 -2.68 10.74 -7.67
CA CYS A 46 -3.38 9.50 -7.33
C CYS A 46 -4.91 9.67 -7.28
N PHE A 47 -5.40 10.88 -6.98
CA PHE A 47 -6.82 11.22 -6.93
C PHE A 47 -7.43 11.59 -8.27
N VAL A 48 -6.63 11.80 -9.32
CA VAL A 48 -7.13 12.11 -10.67
C VAL A 48 -7.99 10.95 -11.20
N TYR A 49 -7.51 9.72 -11.06
CA TYR A 49 -8.22 8.55 -11.56
C TYR A 49 -9.55 8.26 -10.81
N PRO A 50 -9.62 8.29 -9.46
CA PRO A 50 -10.88 8.16 -8.75
C PRO A 50 -11.87 9.27 -9.05
N LEU A 51 -11.40 10.51 -9.20
CA LEU A 51 -12.27 11.61 -9.65
C LEU A 51 -12.83 11.36 -11.04
N ALA A 52 -12.02 10.85 -11.97
CA ALA A 52 -12.49 10.45 -13.30
C ALA A 52 -13.52 9.31 -13.21
N CYS A 53 -13.29 8.28 -12.37
CA CYS A 53 -14.26 7.20 -12.16
C CYS A 53 -15.57 7.70 -11.54
N MET A 54 -15.53 8.59 -10.54
CA MET A 54 -16.72 9.21 -9.98
C MET A 54 -17.49 10.02 -11.03
N LEU A 55 -16.77 10.76 -11.87
CA LEU A 55 -17.37 11.50 -12.98
C LEU A 55 -18.03 10.56 -14.00
N ILE A 56 -17.38 9.44 -14.35
CA ILE A 56 -17.96 8.42 -15.24
C ILE A 56 -19.25 7.85 -14.64
N VAL A 57 -19.23 7.48 -13.35
CA VAL A 57 -20.41 7.00 -12.62
C VAL A 57 -21.54 8.02 -12.65
N TYR A 58 -21.23 9.29 -12.38
CA TYR A 58 -22.22 10.37 -12.40
C TYR A 58 -22.81 10.59 -13.79
N LEU A 59 -21.96 10.64 -14.83
CA LEU A 59 -22.42 10.80 -16.21
C LEU A 59 -23.31 9.64 -16.64
N HIS A 60 -22.97 8.39 -16.27
CA HIS A 60 -23.75 7.20 -16.62
C HIS A 60 -25.23 7.28 -16.22
N HIS A 61 -25.55 7.97 -15.11
CA HIS A 61 -26.92 8.10 -14.62
C HIS A 61 -27.59 9.42 -15.01
N ASN A 62 -26.85 10.37 -15.60
CA ASN A 62 -27.37 11.69 -15.94
C ASN A 62 -27.79 11.78 -17.42
N ALA A 63 -29.07 11.54 -17.68
CA ALA A 63 -29.66 11.56 -19.02
C ALA A 63 -29.50 12.90 -19.76
N THR A 64 -29.50 14.02 -19.04
CA THR A 64 -29.33 15.36 -19.65
C THR A 64 -27.88 15.60 -20.07
N ALA A 65 -26.91 15.12 -19.28
CA ALA A 65 -25.50 15.20 -19.60
C ALA A 65 -25.13 14.29 -20.80
N LEU A 66 -25.71 13.09 -20.90
CA LEU A 66 -25.55 12.21 -22.07
C LEU A 66 -26.09 12.86 -23.35
N ALA A 67 -27.25 13.52 -23.27
CA ALA A 67 -27.86 14.20 -24.41
C ALA A 67 -26.99 15.35 -24.95
N MET A 68 -26.27 16.06 -24.06
CA MET A 68 -25.31 17.10 -24.45
C MET A 68 -24.04 16.53 -25.09
N LEU A 69 -23.61 15.35 -24.66
CA LEU A 69 -22.38 14.70 -25.14
C LEU A 69 -22.57 13.89 -26.43
N GLN A 70 -23.81 13.53 -26.80
CA GLN A 70 -24.12 12.63 -27.94
C GLN A 70 -23.39 11.27 -27.89
N ILE A 71 -22.81 10.89 -26.74
CA ILE A 71 -22.09 9.62 -26.56
C ILE A 71 -22.98 8.67 -25.76
N PRO A 72 -23.24 7.44 -26.24
CA PRO A 72 -23.95 6.42 -25.47
C PRO A 72 -23.01 5.79 -24.42
N ILE A 73 -22.70 6.54 -23.36
CA ILE A 73 -21.78 6.12 -22.28
C ILE A 73 -22.30 4.85 -21.58
N ASP A 74 -23.61 4.74 -21.48
CA ASP A 74 -24.39 3.62 -20.94
C ASP A 74 -24.05 2.27 -21.60
N LYS A 75 -23.71 2.26 -22.90
CA LYS A 75 -23.33 1.03 -23.62
C LYS A 75 -21.82 0.82 -23.71
N ILE A 76 -21.02 1.86 -23.47
CA ILE A 76 -19.56 1.82 -23.67
C ILE A 76 -18.84 1.36 -22.40
N ILE A 77 -19.31 1.77 -21.22
CA ILE A 77 -18.65 1.44 -19.94
C ILE A 77 -19.69 0.93 -18.94
N PRO A 78 -19.89 -0.40 -18.85
CA PRO A 78 -20.71 -0.98 -17.79
C PRO A 78 -20.04 -0.77 -16.42
N ILE A 79 -20.82 -0.40 -15.41
CA ILE A 79 -20.33 -0.22 -14.03
C ILE A 79 -20.59 -1.53 -13.28
N ASP A 80 -19.75 -2.52 -13.57
CA ASP A 80 -19.82 -3.89 -13.06
C ASP A 80 -18.58 -4.24 -12.20
N LEU A 81 -18.38 -5.52 -11.90
CA LEU A 81 -17.22 -5.98 -11.13
C LEU A 81 -15.89 -5.66 -11.85
N ASP A 82 -15.87 -5.65 -13.18
CA ASP A 82 -14.67 -5.38 -13.95
C ASP A 82 -14.27 -3.90 -13.83
N PHE A 83 -15.24 -2.98 -13.83
CA PHE A 83 -14.99 -1.56 -13.56
C PHE A 83 -14.23 -1.37 -12.24
N PHE A 84 -14.68 -2.01 -11.17
CA PHE A 84 -14.02 -1.91 -9.86
C PHE A 84 -12.69 -2.68 -9.79
N TYR A 85 -12.55 -3.80 -10.52
CA TYR A 85 -11.28 -4.50 -10.66
C TYR A 85 -10.21 -3.60 -11.29
N TYR A 86 -10.51 -2.97 -12.43
CA TYR A 86 -9.58 -2.04 -13.08
C TYR A 86 -9.26 -0.85 -12.18
N PHE A 87 -10.26 -0.36 -11.44
CA PHE A 87 -10.04 0.69 -10.45
C PHE A 87 -8.99 0.31 -9.42
N VAL A 88 -9.14 -0.87 -8.79
CA VAL A 88 -8.20 -1.34 -7.77
C VAL A 88 -6.83 -1.61 -8.39
N VAL A 89 -6.73 -2.13 -9.61
CA VAL A 89 -5.45 -2.36 -10.30
C VAL A 89 -4.70 -1.05 -10.57
N VAL A 90 -5.40 -0.03 -11.05
CA VAL A 90 -4.80 1.30 -11.30
C VAL A 90 -4.35 1.94 -9.98
N GLN A 91 -5.20 1.92 -8.96
CA GLN A 91 -4.84 2.46 -7.64
C GLN A 91 -3.71 1.68 -6.96
N SER A 92 -3.66 0.37 -7.14
CA SER A 92 -2.55 -0.47 -6.65
C SER A 92 -1.22 -0.06 -7.31
N THR A 93 -1.25 0.32 -8.57
CA THR A 93 -0.08 0.81 -9.31
C THR A 93 0.39 2.15 -8.76
N PHE A 94 -0.53 3.10 -8.51
CA PHE A 94 -0.19 4.36 -7.83
C PHE A 94 0.35 4.12 -6.41
N GLY A 95 -0.26 3.20 -5.66
CA GLY A 95 0.20 2.81 -4.32
C GLY A 95 1.62 2.24 -4.33
N PHE A 96 1.99 1.47 -5.36
CA PHE A 96 3.36 1.02 -5.54
C PHE A 96 4.34 2.19 -5.72
N PHE A 97 4.02 3.19 -6.55
CA PHE A 97 4.89 4.35 -6.76
C PHE A 97 5.03 5.21 -5.50
N ILE A 98 3.94 5.43 -4.75
CA ILE A 98 3.96 6.11 -3.46
C ILE A 98 4.88 5.37 -2.47
N THR A 99 4.75 4.05 -2.41
CA THR A 99 5.58 3.17 -1.58
C THR A 99 7.04 3.22 -1.99
N MET A 100 7.33 3.19 -3.29
CA MET A 100 8.70 3.27 -3.80
C MET A 100 9.34 4.61 -3.44
N PHE A 101 8.58 5.71 -3.42
CA PHE A 101 9.12 7.02 -3.12
C PHE A 101 9.41 7.23 -1.63
N ILE A 102 8.50 6.81 -0.74
CA ILE A 102 8.57 7.03 0.72
C ILE A 102 9.21 5.84 1.45
N GLY A 103 8.80 4.63 1.09
CA GLY A 103 9.11 3.41 1.84
C GLY A 103 10.59 3.23 2.19
N PRO A 104 11.52 3.40 1.21
CA PRO A 104 12.95 3.34 1.46
C PRO A 104 13.51 4.28 2.53
N THR A 105 12.89 5.44 2.80
CA THR A 105 13.43 6.42 3.75
C THR A 105 12.96 6.19 5.19
N LEU A 106 11.86 5.45 5.39
CA LEU A 106 11.20 5.35 6.70
C LEU A 106 12.07 4.75 7.80
N VAL A 107 12.81 3.68 7.49
CA VAL A 107 13.66 2.97 8.45
C VAL A 107 15.15 3.25 8.19
N ALA A 108 15.54 3.44 6.92
CA ALA A 108 16.93 3.67 6.52
C ALA A 108 17.53 4.92 7.16
N GLN A 109 16.75 6.00 7.31
CA GLN A 109 17.22 7.22 7.99
C GLN A 109 17.59 6.94 9.45
N ASP A 110 16.75 6.18 10.16
CA ASP A 110 16.99 5.83 11.56
C ASP A 110 18.18 4.86 11.72
N VAL A 111 18.34 3.92 10.77
CA VAL A 111 19.48 2.99 10.75
C VAL A 111 20.79 3.71 10.42
N ASN A 112 20.77 4.66 9.49
CA ASN A 112 21.97 5.42 9.10
C ASN A 112 22.43 6.38 10.20
N ASN A 113 21.48 6.98 10.92
CA ASN A 113 21.75 7.99 11.94
C ASN A 113 21.85 7.41 13.36
N ASN A 114 21.90 6.08 13.51
CA ASN A 114 21.86 5.39 14.81
C ASN A 114 20.68 5.80 15.71
N GLY A 115 19.57 6.20 15.10
CA GLY A 115 18.37 6.68 15.80
C GLY A 115 17.62 5.56 16.55
N LEU A 116 17.80 4.29 16.15
CA LEU A 116 17.15 3.14 16.79
C LEU A 116 17.45 3.05 18.29
N ALA A 117 18.68 3.35 18.71
CA ALA A 117 19.06 3.34 20.13
C ALA A 117 18.28 4.41 20.93
N LEU A 118 18.09 5.60 20.36
CA LEU A 118 17.35 6.69 21.01
C LEU A 118 15.88 6.35 21.24
N TYR A 119 15.27 5.60 20.32
CA TYR A 119 13.89 5.11 20.46
C TYR A 119 13.81 3.97 21.48
N LEU A 120 14.69 2.98 21.40
CA LEU A 120 14.62 1.75 22.19
C LEU A 120 15.15 1.89 23.63
N CYS A 121 15.86 2.98 23.96
CA CYS A 121 16.20 3.32 25.35
C CYS A 121 15.01 3.92 26.13
N ARG A 122 13.92 4.28 25.45
CA ARG A 122 12.65 4.71 26.07
C ARG A 122 11.75 3.48 26.28
N PRO A 123 10.68 3.56 27.10
CA PRO A 123 9.66 2.51 27.18
C PRO A 123 8.87 2.41 25.87
N PHE A 124 9.53 1.95 24.81
CA PHE A 124 9.03 1.86 23.45
C PHE A 124 9.51 0.54 22.87
N SER A 125 8.57 -0.34 22.53
CA SER A 125 8.90 -1.67 22.06
C SER A 125 9.31 -1.68 20.59
N ARG A 126 10.01 -2.74 20.18
CA ARG A 126 10.36 -2.96 18.76
C ARG A 126 9.12 -3.07 17.87
N PHE A 127 8.06 -3.68 18.40
CA PHE A 127 6.78 -3.81 17.70
C PHE A 127 6.10 -2.46 17.51
N GLU A 128 6.07 -1.62 18.55
CA GLU A 128 5.54 -0.24 18.47
C GLU A 128 6.34 0.60 17.47
N TYR A 129 7.66 0.41 17.40
CA TYR A 129 8.49 1.07 16.39
C TYR A 129 8.12 0.65 14.96
N ILE A 130 8.10 -0.66 14.70
CA ILE A 130 7.79 -1.19 13.36
C ILE A 130 6.38 -0.76 12.96
N LEU A 131 5.38 -0.95 13.82
CA LEU A 131 3.99 -0.54 13.58
C LEU A 131 3.87 0.97 13.40
N GLY A 132 4.57 1.77 14.20
CA GLY A 132 4.58 3.23 14.06
C GLY A 132 5.11 3.67 12.71
N LYS A 133 6.23 3.12 12.26
CA LYS A 133 6.76 3.39 10.92
C LYS A 133 5.87 2.80 9.81
N MET A 134 5.20 1.66 10.06
CA MET A 134 4.34 1.02 9.05
C MET A 134 3.09 1.84 8.83
N SER A 135 2.54 2.40 9.92
CA SER A 135 1.32 3.20 9.91
C SER A 135 1.40 4.36 8.92
N VAL A 136 2.60 4.91 8.66
CA VAL A 136 2.85 5.93 7.64
C VAL A 136 2.37 5.48 6.26
N LEU A 137 2.82 4.30 5.81
CA LEU A 137 2.39 3.74 4.52
C LEU A 137 0.96 3.23 4.59
N LEU A 138 0.55 2.58 5.69
CA LEU A 138 -0.79 2.03 5.82
C LEU A 138 -1.86 3.14 5.66
N THR A 139 -1.70 4.28 6.31
CA THR A 139 -2.65 5.39 6.20
C THR A 139 -2.59 6.07 4.84
N LEU A 140 -1.39 6.39 4.33
CA LEU A 140 -1.27 7.07 3.02
C LEU A 140 -1.84 6.23 1.89
N LEU A 141 -1.52 4.93 1.86
CA LEU A 141 -2.02 4.02 0.85
C LEU A 141 -3.52 3.78 1.03
N SER A 142 -4.03 3.72 2.26
CA SER A 142 -5.47 3.62 2.53
C SER A 142 -6.27 4.79 1.94
N LEU A 143 -5.74 6.02 2.09
CA LEU A 143 -6.38 7.24 1.59
C LEU A 143 -6.51 7.30 0.07
N ILE A 144 -5.65 6.60 -0.68
CA ILE A 144 -5.66 6.62 -2.15
C ILE A 144 -6.28 5.36 -2.77
N THR A 145 -6.31 4.23 -2.05
CA THR A 145 -6.75 2.94 -2.61
C THR A 145 -8.20 2.61 -2.29
N TRP A 146 -8.46 2.01 -1.13
CA TRP A 146 -9.77 1.50 -0.78
C TRP A 146 -10.75 2.62 -0.43
N LEU A 147 -10.29 3.71 0.20
CA LEU A 147 -11.20 4.77 0.62
C LEU A 147 -11.83 5.46 -0.60
N PRO A 148 -11.08 5.87 -1.65
CA PRO A 148 -11.69 6.36 -2.89
C PRO A 148 -12.50 5.27 -3.63
N GLY A 149 -12.09 4.00 -3.57
CA GLY A 149 -12.86 2.89 -4.15
C GLY A 149 -14.23 2.72 -3.50
N MET A 150 -14.30 2.83 -2.17
CA MET A 150 -15.55 2.81 -1.42
C MET A 150 -16.43 4.02 -1.74
N LEU A 151 -15.84 5.22 -1.91
CA LEU A 151 -16.59 6.40 -2.34
C LEU A 151 -17.23 6.20 -3.72
N VAL A 152 -16.49 5.65 -4.68
CA VAL A 152 -17.02 5.32 -6.01
C VAL A 152 -18.14 4.28 -5.91
N PHE A 153 -17.97 3.23 -5.10
CA PHE A 153 -18.98 2.19 -4.90
C PHE A 153 -20.27 2.74 -4.28
N PHE A 154 -20.15 3.56 -3.23
CA PHE A 154 -21.32 4.16 -2.59
C PHE A 154 -22.02 5.19 -3.49
N LEU A 155 -21.27 5.94 -4.30
CA LEU A 155 -21.86 6.82 -5.31
C LEU A 155 -22.69 6.02 -6.32
N GLN A 156 -22.14 4.92 -6.84
CA GLN A 156 -22.86 4.04 -7.77
C GLN A 156 -24.12 3.45 -7.12
N SER A 157 -23.98 2.93 -5.90
CA SER A 157 -25.11 2.38 -5.16
C SER A 157 -26.19 3.42 -4.87
N TYR A 158 -25.82 4.68 -4.64
CA TYR A 158 -26.76 5.74 -4.37
C TYR A 158 -27.58 6.10 -5.62
N LEU A 159 -26.94 6.11 -6.80
CA LEU A 159 -27.58 6.46 -8.07
C LEU A 159 -28.44 5.32 -8.63
N GLU A 160 -28.01 4.07 -8.51
CA GLU A 160 -28.71 2.90 -9.05
C GLU A 160 -29.76 2.34 -8.06
N GLY A 161 -29.51 2.46 -6.76
CA GLY A 161 -30.42 2.05 -5.69
C GLY A 161 -29.97 0.80 -4.90
N MET A 162 -30.77 0.45 -3.88
CA MET A 162 -30.43 -0.59 -2.89
C MET A 162 -30.36 -2.01 -3.48
N SER A 163 -31.13 -2.31 -4.51
CA SER A 163 -31.09 -3.62 -5.19
C SER A 163 -29.72 -3.90 -5.82
N TRP A 164 -29.09 -2.87 -6.39
CA TRP A 164 -27.74 -2.96 -6.94
C TRP A 164 -26.69 -3.17 -5.84
N LEU A 165 -26.84 -2.50 -4.69
CA LEU A 165 -25.94 -2.67 -3.54
C LEU A 165 -25.90 -4.12 -3.06
N VAL A 166 -27.07 -4.73 -2.85
CA VAL A 166 -27.17 -6.09 -2.31
C VAL A 166 -26.61 -7.10 -3.31
N SER A 167 -26.89 -6.94 -4.61
CA SER A 167 -26.36 -7.81 -5.66
C SER A 167 -24.85 -7.68 -5.84
N ASN A 168 -24.26 -6.51 -5.56
CA ASN A 168 -22.84 -6.21 -5.73
C ASN A 168 -22.05 -6.08 -4.41
N ILE A 169 -22.61 -6.53 -3.28
CA ILE A 169 -21.95 -6.38 -1.97
C ILE A 169 -20.55 -7.01 -1.90
N ARG A 170 -20.30 -8.02 -2.74
CA ARG A 170 -18.98 -8.64 -2.91
C ARG A 170 -17.90 -7.64 -3.31
N VAL A 171 -18.24 -6.61 -4.08
CA VAL A 171 -17.31 -5.55 -4.51
C VAL A 171 -16.71 -4.84 -3.32
N VAL A 172 -17.47 -4.59 -2.25
CA VAL A 172 -16.96 -4.00 -1.01
C VAL A 172 -15.86 -4.88 -0.41
N GLY A 173 -16.14 -6.17 -0.27
CA GLY A 173 -15.16 -7.14 0.24
C GLY A 173 -13.92 -7.22 -0.66
N ALA A 174 -14.10 -7.22 -1.98
CA ALA A 174 -13.02 -7.27 -2.95
C ALA A 174 -12.12 -6.01 -2.91
N ILE A 175 -12.72 -4.82 -2.81
CA ILE A 175 -11.98 -3.55 -2.67
C ILE A 175 -11.19 -3.53 -1.36
N LEU A 176 -11.83 -3.87 -0.24
CA LEU A 176 -11.21 -3.81 1.09
C LEU A 176 -10.11 -4.87 1.24
N LEU A 177 -10.39 -6.13 0.92
CA LEU A 177 -9.41 -7.21 1.04
C LEU A 177 -8.29 -7.04 0.01
N GLY A 178 -8.64 -6.78 -1.25
CA GLY A 178 -7.66 -6.59 -2.33
C GLY A 178 -6.70 -5.44 -2.03
N SER A 179 -7.23 -4.27 -1.68
CA SER A 179 -6.38 -3.13 -1.31
C SER A 179 -5.63 -3.40 -0.01
N GLY A 180 -6.27 -3.98 1.01
CA GLY A 180 -5.67 -4.24 2.32
C GLY A 180 -4.44 -5.15 2.24
N ILE A 181 -4.54 -6.26 1.48
CA ILE A 181 -3.42 -7.19 1.26
C ILE A 181 -2.29 -6.49 0.52
N TRP A 182 -2.62 -5.71 -0.51
CA TRP A 182 -1.61 -4.98 -1.28
C TRP A 182 -0.88 -3.94 -0.44
N ILE A 183 -1.62 -3.15 0.35
CA ILE A 183 -1.07 -2.17 1.29
C ILE A 183 -0.14 -2.83 2.29
N LEU A 184 -0.57 -3.95 2.89
CA LEU A 184 0.23 -4.70 3.86
C LEU A 184 1.52 -5.23 3.23
N LEU A 185 1.42 -5.84 2.06
CA LEU A 185 2.55 -6.36 1.30
C LEU A 185 3.56 -5.27 0.97
N LEU A 186 3.09 -4.13 0.44
CA LEU A 186 3.92 -2.98 0.11
C LEU A 186 4.59 -2.39 1.34
N ALA A 187 3.86 -2.23 2.45
CA ALA A 187 4.40 -1.70 3.70
C ALA A 187 5.51 -2.60 4.26
N LEU A 188 5.29 -3.92 4.29
CA LEU A 188 6.27 -4.89 4.79
C LEU A 188 7.51 -4.95 3.91
N MET A 189 7.34 -5.05 2.59
CA MET A 189 8.46 -5.11 1.66
C MET A 189 9.30 -3.83 1.71
N ALA A 190 8.67 -2.67 1.69
CA ALA A 190 9.34 -1.39 1.74
C ALA A 190 10.17 -1.23 3.02
N GLN A 191 9.60 -1.58 4.17
CA GLN A 191 10.33 -1.50 5.43
C GLN A 191 11.44 -2.53 5.57
N ALA A 192 11.22 -3.77 5.12
CA ALA A 192 12.26 -4.78 5.11
C ALA A 192 13.45 -4.32 4.27
N ILE A 193 13.21 -3.78 3.08
CA ILE A 193 14.27 -3.25 2.22
C ILE A 193 14.93 -2.02 2.86
N SER A 194 14.13 -1.09 3.41
CA SER A 194 14.63 0.12 4.09
C SER A 194 15.50 -0.20 5.31
N ALA A 195 15.21 -1.27 6.04
CA ALA A 195 16.01 -1.70 7.19
C ALA A 195 17.39 -2.27 6.79
N TRP A 196 17.48 -2.91 5.64
CA TRP A 196 18.70 -3.57 5.17
C TRP A 196 19.54 -2.70 4.22
N VAL A 197 18.91 -1.78 3.50
CA VAL A 197 19.54 -0.98 2.44
C VAL A 197 19.60 0.47 2.88
N LYS A 198 20.80 0.90 3.25
CA LYS A 198 21.10 2.27 3.73
C LYS A 198 20.90 3.33 2.65
N TRP A 199 21.14 2.99 1.38
CA TRP A 199 21.09 3.94 0.28
C TRP A 199 19.71 3.97 -0.39
N ARG A 200 19.05 5.12 -0.33
CA ARG A 200 17.68 5.33 -0.84
C ARG A 200 17.52 4.87 -2.30
N VAL A 201 18.45 5.24 -3.17
CA VAL A 201 18.37 4.93 -4.61
C VAL A 201 18.49 3.43 -4.86
N ALA A 202 19.40 2.73 -4.17
CA ALA A 202 19.49 1.27 -4.25
C ALA A 202 18.22 0.58 -3.73
N ALA A 203 17.65 1.05 -2.62
CA ALA A 203 16.40 0.50 -2.08
C ALA A 203 15.22 0.67 -3.05
N MET A 204 15.13 1.83 -3.72
CA MET A 204 14.16 2.07 -4.79
C MET A 204 14.37 1.11 -5.97
N GLY A 205 15.62 0.91 -6.39
CA GLY A 205 15.98 -0.03 -7.45
C GLY A 205 15.64 -1.48 -7.11
N ILE A 206 15.85 -1.90 -5.86
CA ILE A 206 15.49 -3.24 -5.37
C ILE A 206 13.97 -3.43 -5.38
N LEU A 207 13.19 -2.44 -4.91
CA LEU A 207 11.73 -2.48 -5.00
C LEU A 207 11.25 -2.64 -6.44
N LEU A 208 11.77 -1.84 -7.38
CA LEU A 208 11.47 -2.02 -8.80
C LEU A 208 11.87 -3.42 -9.29
N GLY A 209 13.07 -3.86 -8.96
CA GLY A 209 13.60 -5.16 -9.35
C GLY A 209 12.65 -6.30 -8.94
N ILE A 210 12.24 -6.32 -7.66
CA ILE A 210 11.38 -7.38 -7.13
C ILE A 210 10.00 -7.43 -7.80
N PHE A 211 9.44 -6.29 -8.20
CA PHE A 211 8.11 -6.28 -8.83
C PHE A 211 8.12 -6.54 -10.34
N PHE A 212 9.18 -6.14 -11.04
CA PHE A 212 9.24 -6.20 -12.51
C PHE A 212 10.07 -7.39 -13.03
N ILE A 213 11.23 -7.68 -12.43
CA ILE A 213 12.16 -8.70 -12.92
C ILE A 213 11.53 -10.11 -12.84
N PRO A 214 10.96 -10.55 -11.69
CA PRO A 214 10.32 -11.86 -11.62
C PRO A 214 9.19 -12.05 -12.63
N ASN A 215 8.43 -10.99 -12.93
CA ASN A 215 7.36 -11.05 -13.92
C ASN A 215 7.90 -11.26 -15.34
N ALA A 216 9.01 -10.60 -15.70
CA ALA A 216 9.67 -10.79 -16.98
C ALA A 216 10.25 -12.21 -17.10
N ILE A 217 10.92 -12.70 -16.05
CA ILE A 217 11.44 -14.08 -15.99
C ILE A 217 10.30 -15.09 -16.11
N ALA A 218 9.20 -14.88 -15.38
CA ALA A 218 8.03 -15.76 -15.46
C ALA A 218 7.45 -15.84 -16.88
N ALA A 219 7.38 -14.71 -17.59
CA ALA A 219 6.94 -14.67 -18.98
C ALA A 219 7.88 -15.45 -19.91
N MET A 220 9.20 -15.36 -19.71
CA MET A 220 10.19 -16.15 -20.45
C MET A 220 10.03 -17.65 -20.18
N ILE A 221 9.87 -18.04 -18.91
CA ILE A 221 9.65 -19.44 -18.51
C ILE A 221 8.39 -19.99 -19.19
N LYS A 222 7.28 -19.22 -19.19
CA LYS A 222 6.05 -19.61 -19.89
C LYS A 222 6.29 -19.77 -21.39
N GLY A 223 7.05 -18.87 -22.03
CA GLY A 223 7.36 -18.96 -23.46
C GLY A 223 8.15 -20.22 -23.83
N ILE A 224 9.15 -20.58 -23.02
CA ILE A 224 10.06 -21.71 -23.28
C ILE A 224 9.42 -23.05 -22.90
N PHE A 225 8.90 -23.14 -21.67
CA PHE A 225 8.45 -24.40 -21.09
C PHE A 225 6.94 -24.60 -21.16
N GLN A 226 6.19 -23.62 -21.70
CA GLN A 226 4.72 -23.62 -21.75
C GLN A 226 4.07 -23.87 -20.37
N THR A 227 4.79 -23.54 -19.30
CA THR A 227 4.39 -23.75 -17.91
C THR A 227 4.11 -22.42 -17.22
N GLN A 228 3.07 -22.37 -16.40
CA GLN A 228 2.64 -21.15 -15.72
C GLN A 228 3.20 -21.03 -14.31
N TRP A 229 3.87 -22.07 -13.80
CA TRP A 229 4.46 -22.13 -12.48
C TRP A 229 5.54 -21.06 -12.24
N GLY A 230 6.16 -20.54 -13.32
CA GLY A 230 7.10 -19.42 -13.23
C GLY A 230 6.49 -18.14 -12.60
N TYR A 231 5.17 -17.94 -12.73
CA TYR A 231 4.48 -16.76 -12.19
C TYR A 231 4.36 -16.75 -10.67
N ILE A 232 4.61 -17.87 -9.97
CA ILE A 232 4.64 -17.91 -8.49
C ILE A 232 5.71 -16.99 -7.90
N ILE A 233 6.81 -16.78 -8.61
CA ILE A 233 7.91 -15.92 -8.14
C ILE A 233 7.55 -14.44 -8.31
N SER A 234 6.54 -14.13 -9.14
CA SER A 234 6.20 -12.76 -9.49
C SER A 234 5.11 -12.17 -8.60
N THR A 235 5.51 -11.34 -7.63
CA THR A 235 4.61 -10.65 -6.70
C THR A 235 3.46 -9.92 -7.41
N ARG A 236 3.74 -9.31 -8.55
CA ARG A 236 2.72 -8.66 -9.38
C ARG A 236 1.65 -9.64 -9.87
N SER A 237 2.05 -10.80 -10.39
CA SER A 237 1.09 -11.78 -10.92
C SER A 237 0.33 -12.46 -9.81
N LEU A 238 0.99 -12.78 -8.69
CA LEU A 238 0.31 -13.28 -7.50
C LEU A 238 -0.82 -12.34 -7.08
N MET A 239 -0.54 -11.04 -6.99
CA MET A 239 -1.55 -10.05 -6.63
C MET A 239 -2.66 -9.97 -7.68
N ARG A 240 -2.33 -9.99 -8.98
CA ARG A 240 -3.34 -9.98 -10.06
C ARG A 240 -4.25 -11.20 -10.00
N THR A 241 -3.72 -12.39 -9.71
CA THR A 241 -4.51 -13.62 -9.54
C THR A 241 -5.46 -13.51 -8.34
N VAL A 242 -4.98 -12.99 -7.19
CA VAL A 242 -5.83 -12.78 -6.01
C VAL A 242 -6.91 -11.73 -6.27
N LEU A 243 -6.57 -10.61 -6.89
CA LEU A 243 -7.55 -9.59 -7.26
C LEU A 243 -8.59 -10.13 -8.24
N ALA A 244 -8.15 -10.89 -9.24
CA ALA A 244 -9.04 -11.47 -10.22
C ALA A 244 -10.06 -12.42 -9.58
N ASP A 245 -9.61 -13.28 -8.68
CA ASP A 245 -10.49 -14.15 -7.90
C ASP A 245 -11.50 -13.33 -7.08
N LEU A 246 -11.03 -12.33 -6.32
CA LEU A 246 -11.89 -11.45 -5.51
C LEU A 246 -12.95 -10.72 -6.32
N PHE A 247 -12.67 -10.37 -7.58
CA PHE A 247 -13.61 -9.69 -8.48
C PHE A 247 -14.35 -10.63 -9.44
N ASN A 248 -14.14 -11.95 -9.39
CA ASN A 248 -14.64 -12.91 -10.40
C ASN A 248 -14.23 -12.52 -11.84
N HIS A 249 -13.09 -11.84 -11.96
CA HIS A 249 -12.55 -11.42 -13.24
C HIS A 249 -11.74 -12.56 -13.86
N SER A 250 -11.99 -12.86 -15.14
CA SER A 250 -11.21 -13.87 -15.85
C SER A 250 -9.81 -13.34 -16.18
N THR A 251 -8.77 -14.04 -15.71
CA THR A 251 -7.39 -13.69 -16.07
C THR A 251 -6.75 -14.76 -16.94
N ARG A 252 -5.88 -14.33 -17.85
CA ARG A 252 -5.07 -15.23 -18.69
C ARG A 252 -3.88 -15.88 -17.96
N ILE A 253 -3.78 -15.66 -16.64
CA ILE A 253 -2.70 -16.16 -15.79
C ILE A 253 -3.34 -17.20 -14.86
N GLU A 254 -3.14 -18.47 -15.16
CA GLU A 254 -3.78 -19.63 -14.52
C GLU A 254 -2.89 -20.20 -13.41
N VAL A 255 -2.30 -19.34 -12.58
CA VAL A 255 -1.74 -19.84 -11.31
C VAL A 255 -2.92 -20.17 -10.39
N PRO A 256 -2.96 -21.34 -9.73
CA PRO A 256 -4.04 -21.65 -8.82
C PRO A 256 -4.15 -20.60 -7.71
N VAL A 257 -5.36 -20.14 -7.40
CA VAL A 257 -5.61 -19.05 -6.44
C VAL A 257 -5.00 -19.34 -5.06
N TRP A 258 -5.13 -20.58 -4.58
CA TRP A 258 -4.53 -21.00 -3.30
C TRP A 258 -3.00 -20.84 -3.30
N SER A 259 -2.33 -21.11 -4.42
CA SER A 259 -0.88 -20.96 -4.55
C SER A 259 -0.48 -19.48 -4.46
N ALA A 260 -1.30 -18.58 -5.00
CA ALA A 260 -1.06 -17.15 -4.91
C ALA A 260 -1.21 -16.63 -3.48
N TRP A 261 -2.26 -17.04 -2.76
CA TRP A 261 -2.44 -16.70 -1.35
C TRP A 261 -1.29 -17.18 -0.47
N THR A 262 -0.89 -18.45 -0.63
CA THR A 262 0.21 -19.02 0.14
C THR A 262 1.53 -18.32 -0.16
N ALA A 263 1.83 -18.04 -1.43
CA ALA A 263 3.05 -17.32 -1.82
C ALA A 263 3.09 -15.89 -1.26
N LEU A 264 1.98 -15.14 -1.30
CA LEU A 264 1.90 -13.80 -0.70
C LEU A 264 2.09 -13.85 0.83
N LEU A 265 1.47 -14.82 1.51
CA LEU A 265 1.66 -15.02 2.94
C LEU A 265 3.12 -15.31 3.27
N VAL A 266 3.77 -16.20 2.51
CA VAL A 266 5.20 -16.52 2.68
C VAL A 266 6.06 -15.27 2.49
N ILE A 267 5.79 -14.44 1.47
CA ILE A 267 6.52 -13.17 1.26
C ILE A 267 6.36 -12.24 2.47
N CYS A 268 5.14 -12.09 2.99
CA CYS A 268 4.88 -11.28 4.18
C CYS A 268 5.63 -11.79 5.42
N VAL A 269 5.63 -13.10 5.65
CA VAL A 269 6.36 -13.74 6.76
C VAL A 269 7.87 -13.52 6.61
N ILE A 270 8.42 -13.70 5.41
CA ILE A 270 9.85 -13.44 5.14
C ILE A 270 10.19 -11.98 5.42
N CYS A 271 9.38 -11.03 4.96
CA CYS A 271 9.61 -9.60 5.21
C CYS A 271 9.58 -9.27 6.72
N LEU A 272 8.62 -9.83 7.46
CA LEU A 272 8.55 -9.68 8.91
C LEU A 272 9.78 -10.26 9.62
N LEU A 273 10.23 -11.45 9.23
CA LEU A 273 11.43 -12.07 9.78
C LEU A 273 12.69 -11.23 9.50
N LEU A 274 12.83 -10.70 8.28
CA LEU A 274 13.94 -9.83 7.91
C LEU A 274 13.95 -8.53 8.72
N LEU A 275 12.78 -7.93 8.94
CA LEU A 275 12.60 -6.75 9.79
C LEU A 275 12.98 -7.04 11.24
N PHE A 276 12.43 -8.12 11.81
CA PHE A 276 12.65 -8.48 13.21
C PHE A 276 14.12 -8.83 13.50
N ARG A 277 14.81 -9.43 12.53
CA ARG A 277 16.25 -9.73 12.67
C ARG A 277 17.11 -8.47 12.68
N LYS A 278 16.75 -7.45 11.91
CA LYS A 278 17.55 -6.22 11.73
C LYS A 278 17.26 -5.16 12.80
N VAL A 279 16.01 -5.03 13.26
CA VAL A 279 15.62 -4.08 14.31
C VAL A 279 16.07 -4.60 15.67
N LYS A 280 17.31 -4.30 16.06
CA LYS A 280 17.88 -4.56 17.39
C LYS A 280 18.45 -3.27 17.98
N ALA A 281 18.41 -3.15 19.31
CA ALA A 281 18.87 -1.97 20.04
C ALA A 281 20.39 -1.75 19.94
N TYR A 282 21.15 -2.83 19.82
CA TYR A 282 22.60 -2.81 19.67
C TYR A 282 23.00 -3.82 18.60
N GLU A 283 23.72 -3.37 17.57
CA GLU A 283 24.59 -4.26 16.80
C GLU A 283 25.87 -4.40 17.63
N VAL A 284 26.09 -5.58 18.22
CA VAL A 284 27.38 -5.90 18.84
C VAL A 284 28.37 -6.00 17.68
N ILE A 285 29.21 -4.97 17.52
CA ILE A 285 30.33 -5.00 16.59
C ILE A 285 31.37 -5.91 17.26
N SER A 286 31.40 -7.17 16.83
CA SER A 286 32.51 -8.10 17.13
C SER A 286 33.64 -7.90 16.15
#